data_AF-T2HQM6-F1
#
_entry.id   AF-T2HQM6-F1
#
_cell.length_a   1.000
_cell.length_b   1.000
_cell.length_c   1.000
_cell.angle_alpha   90.00
_cell.angle_beta   90.00
_cell.angle_gamma   90.00
#
_symmetry.space_group_name_H-M   'P 1'
#
loop_
_entity.id
_entity.type
_entity.pdbx_description
1 polymer ?
#
loop_
_entity_poly.entity_id
_entity_poly.type
_entity_poly.pdbx_seq_one_letter_code
_entity_poly.pdbx_strand_id
1 'polypeptide(L)' 'FCCPNGWTSYDLYCYKVFEEEMNWEDAEKFCTQQHTGSHLVSFHSSEEVDFVATIIYPSLKASFIWMGL' A
#
# COMPACT_ATOMS: atom_id res chain seq x y z
N PHE A 1 -0.23 -17.74 4.65
CA PHE A 1 -1.02 -16.74 3.90
C PHE A 1 -0.27 -16.45 2.61
N CYS A 2 -0.95 -16.28 1.48
CA CYS A 2 -0.31 -16.04 0.17
C CYS A 2 -0.98 -14.85 -0.51
N CYS A 3 -0.20 -13.90 -0.99
CA CYS A 3 -0.69 -12.73 -1.70
C CYS A 3 -0.69 -12.95 -3.22
N PRO A 4 -1.54 -12.23 -3.98
CA PRO A 4 -1.51 -12.27 -5.44
C PRO A 4 -0.15 -11.83 -6.00
N ASN A 5 0.13 -12.19 -7.26
CA ASN A 5 1.37 -11.81 -7.92
C ASN A 5 1.58 -10.28 -7.92
N GLY A 6 2.77 -9.85 -7.52
CA GLY A 6 3.16 -8.44 -7.41
C GLY A 6 2.70 -7.74 -6.14
N TRP A 7 2.12 -8.47 -5.17
CA TRP A 7 1.82 -8.00 -3.83
C TRP A 7 2.80 -8.61 -2.84
N THR A 8 3.09 -7.89 -1.77
CA THR A 8 3.96 -8.33 -0.67
C THR A 8 3.12 -8.57 0.57
N SER A 9 3.32 -9.72 1.23
CA SER A 9 2.61 -10.06 2.46
C SER A 9 3.30 -9.49 3.69
N TYR A 10 2.53 -8.96 4.63
CA TYR A 10 2.95 -8.73 6.01
C TYR A 10 1.79 -9.04 6.95
N ASP A 11 2.05 -9.84 7.97
CA ASP A 11 1.05 -10.51 8.80
C ASP A 11 -0.05 -11.21 7.99
N LEU A 12 -1.28 -10.71 8.05
CA LEU A 12 -2.48 -11.25 7.39
C LEU A 12 -2.96 -10.35 6.25
N TYR A 13 -2.12 -9.43 5.80
CA TYR A 13 -2.45 -8.41 4.80
C TYR A 13 -1.48 -8.46 3.61
N CYS A 14 -1.95 -7.90 2.49
CA CYS A 14 -1.20 -7.79 1.25
C CYS A 14 -1.04 -6.31 0.90
N TYR A 15 0.18 -5.92 0.55
CA TYR A 15 0.54 -4.54 0.22
C TYR A 15 1.12 -4.47 -1.18
N LYS A 16 0.84 -3.37 -1.87
CA LYS A 16 1.41 -3.09 -3.19
C LYS A 16 1.62 -1.60 -3.35
N VAL A 17 2.81 -1.24 -3.85
CA VAL A 17 3.18 0.14 -4.16
C VAL A 17 2.80 0.42 -5.60
N PHE A 18 2.19 1.58 -5.81
CA PHE A 18 1.83 2.14 -7.11
C PHE A 18 2.58 3.46 -7.28
N GLU A 19 3.14 3.69 -8.46
CA GLU A 19 3.96 4.88 -8.75
C GLU A 19 3.14 6.00 -9.42
N GLU A 20 1.87 5.73 -9.72
CA GLU A 20 0.94 6.68 -10.32
C GLU A 20 0.60 7.82 -9.35
N GLU A 21 0.91 9.04 -9.75
CA GLU A 21 0.50 10.24 -9.01
C GLU A 21 -1.01 10.49 -9.21
N MET A 22 -1.74 10.45 -8.09
CA MET A 22 -3.19 10.66 -8.05
C MET A 22 -3.52 11.61 -6.90
N ASN A 23 -4.70 12.24 -6.94
CA ASN A 23 -5.26 12.80 -5.71
C ASN A 23 -5.74 11.65 -4.80
N TRP A 24 -6.01 11.97 -3.53
CA TRP A 24 -6.38 10.96 -2.55
C TRP A 24 -7.65 10.17 -2.93
N GLU A 25 -8.69 10.85 -3.45
CA GLU A 25 -9.96 10.22 -3.81
C GLU A 25 -9.80 9.23 -4.97
N ASP A 26 -9.05 9.62 -6.00
CA ASP A 26 -8.73 8.75 -7.13
C ASP A 26 -7.83 7.59 -6.70
N ALA A 27 -6.89 7.80 -5.78
CA ALA A 27 -6.02 6.76 -5.25
C ALA A 27 -6.81 5.70 -4.45
N GLU A 28 -7.73 6.12 -3.59
CA GLU A 28 -8.61 5.21 -2.85
C GLU A 28 -9.51 4.41 -3.79
N LYS A 29 -10.14 5.09 -4.74
CA LYS A 29 -10.94 4.44 -5.78
C LYS A 29 -10.11 3.47 -6.61
N PHE A 30 -8.87 3.81 -6.92
CA PHE A 30 -7.96 2.93 -7.66
C PHE A 30 -7.63 1.68 -6.84
N CYS A 31 -7.28 1.81 -5.57
CA CYS A 31 -6.98 0.69 -4.68
C CYS A 31 -8.15 -0.30 -4.56
N THR A 32 -9.39 0.20 -4.44
CA THR A 32 -10.60 -0.64 -4.38
C THR A 32 -10.88 -1.44 -5.65
N GLN A 33 -10.33 -1.02 -6.79
CA GLN A 33 -10.45 -1.71 -8.06
C GLN A 33 -9.38 -2.79 -8.27
N GLN A 34 -8.27 -2.77 -7.51
CA GLN A 34 -7.17 -3.71 -7.71
C GLN A 34 -7.50 -5.12 -7.20
N HIS A 35 -8.21 -5.22 -6.08
CA HIS A 35 -8.61 -6.49 -5.49
C HIS A 35 -9.82 -6.28 -4.58
N THR A 36 -10.67 -7.31 -4.43
CA THR A 36 -11.77 -7.27 -3.46
C THR A 36 -11.22 -7.05 -2.06
N GLY A 37 -11.70 -6.00 -1.38
CA GLY A 37 -11.28 -5.61 -0.02
C GLY A 37 -9.96 -4.82 0.05
N SER A 38 -9.41 -4.40 -1.09
CA SER A 38 -8.22 -3.54 -1.14
C SER A 38 -8.61 -2.07 -0.97
N HIS A 39 -7.81 -1.32 -0.22
CA HIS A 39 -7.97 0.10 0.09
C HIS A 39 -6.58 0.75 0.18
N LEU A 40 -6.50 2.08 0.29
CA LEU A 40 -5.26 2.71 0.72
C LEU A 40 -4.80 2.14 2.07
N VAL A 41 -3.49 2.07 2.26
CA VAL A 41 -2.91 1.48 3.48
C VAL A 41 -3.37 2.24 4.73
N SER A 42 -3.85 1.50 5.72
CA SER A 42 -4.08 1.98 7.08
C SER A 42 -3.01 1.38 7.99
N PHE A 43 -2.52 2.16 8.97
CA PHE A 43 -1.46 1.69 9.87
C PHE A 43 -2.02 1.42 11.28
N HIS A 44 -1.74 0.25 11.81
CA HIS A 44 -2.19 -0.22 13.11
C HIS A 44 -1.04 -0.52 14.08
N SER A 45 0.20 -0.52 13.60
CA SER A 45 1.40 -0.67 14.43
C SER A 45 2.60 0.07 13.83
N SER A 46 3.61 0.34 14.66
CA SER A 46 4.90 0.88 14.21
C SER A 46 5.63 -0.09 13.28
N GLU A 47 5.50 -1.38 13.54
CA GLU A 47 6.16 -2.45 12.81
C GLU A 47 5.59 -2.57 11.38
N GLU A 48 4.30 -2.31 11.20
CA GLU A 48 3.65 -2.21 9.90
C GLU A 48 4.15 -0.99 9.12
N VAL A 49 4.31 0.16 9.77
CA VAL A 49 4.91 1.36 9.16
C VAL A 49 6.34 1.08 8.69
N ASP A 50 7.16 0.47 9.55
CA ASP A 50 8.54 0.11 9.22
C ASP A 50 8.57 -0.86 8.03
N PHE A 51 7.71 -1.89 8.02
CA PHE A 51 7.60 -2.81 6.90
C PHE A 51 7.22 -2.07 5.61
N VAL A 52 6.18 -1.24 5.63
CA VAL A 52 5.72 -0.52 4.44
C VAL A 52 6.80 0.46 3.94
N ALA A 53 7.57 1.08 4.82
CA ALA A 53 8.72 1.90 4.42
C ALA A 53 9.78 1.10 3.64
N THR A 54 10.01 -0.18 3.99
CA THR A 54 10.99 -1.03 3.26
C THR A 54 10.57 -1.35 1.84
N ILE A 55 9.26 -1.45 1.55
CA ILE A 55 8.74 -1.73 0.20
C ILE A 55 8.54 -0.45 -0.62
N ILE A 56 8.35 0.70 0.03
CA ILE A 56 8.23 2.01 -0.63
C ILE A 56 9.60 2.54 -1.08
N TYR A 57 10.63 2.41 -0.24
CA TYR A 57 11.93 3.03 -0.47
C TYR A 57 12.58 2.68 -1.82
N PRO A 58 12.53 1.42 -2.32
CA PRO A 58 13.09 1.07 -3.61
C PRO A 58 12.39 1.76 -4.79
N SER A 59 11.07 1.92 -4.72
CA SER A 59 10.24 2.48 -5.80
C SER A 59 10.18 4.00 -5.77
N LEU A 60 10.00 4.59 -4.59
CA LEU A 60 9.66 6.01 -4.45
C LEU A 60 10.78 6.88 -3.86
N LYS A 61 11.84 6.28 -3.30
CA LYS A 61 13.08 6.90 -2.77
C LYS A 61 12.93 7.96 -1.66
N ALA A 62 12.00 8.91 -1.78
CA ALA A 62 11.67 9.96 -0.82
C ALA A 62 10.36 10.71 -1.17
N SER A 63 9.30 10.00 -1.57
CA SER A 63 7.98 10.62 -1.86
C SER A 63 7.00 10.47 -0.71
N PHE A 64 6.10 11.44 -0.57
CA PHE A 64 4.90 11.27 0.26
C PHE A 64 3.94 10.30 -0.45
N ILE A 65 3.32 9.41 0.33
CA ILE A 65 2.32 8.47 -0.17
C ILE A 65 0.95 8.80 0.42
N TRP A 66 -0.11 8.45 -0.30
CA TRP A 66 -1.46 8.46 0.27
C TRP A 66 -1.68 7.25 1.18
N MET A 67 -2.42 7.48 2.26
CA MET A 67 -2.84 6.46 3.21
C MET A 67 -4.35 6.60 3.50
N GLY A 68 -4.98 5.50 3.89
CA GLY A 68 -6.37 5.46 4.32
C GLY A 68 -6.45 5.82 5.81
N LEU A 69 -7.06 6.96 6.11
CA LEU A 69 -7.36 7.41 7.47
C LEU A 69 -8.76 6.96 7.90
#